data_AF-A0A4R0ZEB8-F1
#
_entry.id   AF-A0A4R0ZEB8-F1
#
_cell.length_a   1.000
_cell.length_b   1.000
_cell.length_c   1.000
_cell.angle_alpha   90.00
_cell.angle_beta   90.00
_cell.angle_gamma   90.00
#
_symmetry.space_group_name_H-M   'P 1'
#
loop_
_entity.id
_entity.type
_entity.pdbx_description
1 polymer ?
#
loop_
_entity_poly.entity_id
_entity_poly.type
_entity_poly.pdbx_seq_one_letter_code
_entity_poly.pdbx_strand_id
1 'polypeptide(L)'
;MRQLKLGLLIGLLFAAPSVHAESDLVTLDEPIVVRSNETFDGAGKRFVSCNEPAFRLEGTGAVLENVLVEQCRQTDVAAIQVSGLGHQLIDVTVEASGTGIVVEDSYGVRLVRPVISGSNQHEGISLLNSEAALIKGAVIDRVRDGIYIENGSGHQLIRPSVADARYGVHLMFPTDVSINLPNLRRNGAGAMIMGTERVVIENGQIHDQVGATATGIMLFEAVETTLRANAIFGNRIGIYAEKSEWTTIHDNGVNGNDVGLRLKSANGMTMAGNDLTGNRYPVVSFESADNVIQGNDWGGQTLDLTRDGFSEIPFRADPYLFLLADSYEAFELLYGAPGLTVLERVLRSPDEVTLTDAGPIVSAFRIEWNGSFGAVALTGMMVLLWIFGRKRYDYV
;
A
#
# COMPACT_ATOMS: atom_id res chain seq x y z
N MET A 1 -20.02 -31.74 -44.93
CA MET A 1 -19.18 -30.52 -44.91
C MET A 1 -19.52 -29.79 -43.60
N ARG A 2 -18.66 -29.46 -42.66
CA ARG A 2 -17.20 -29.47 -42.47
C ARG A 2 -16.96 -29.91 -41.01
N GLN A 3 -15.90 -30.67 -40.78
CA GLN A 3 -15.38 -30.94 -39.44
C GLN A 3 -14.84 -29.67 -38.79
N LEU A 4 -14.96 -29.51 -37.47
CA LEU A 4 -13.95 -28.77 -36.72
C LEU A 4 -13.81 -29.34 -35.30
N LYS A 5 -12.56 -29.65 -34.98
CA LYS A 5 -12.06 -30.35 -33.80
C LYS A 5 -12.10 -29.46 -32.56
N LEU A 6 -12.49 -30.05 -31.43
CA LEU A 6 -12.36 -29.46 -30.10
C LEU A 6 -10.89 -29.56 -29.65
N GLY A 7 -10.16 -28.44 -29.71
CA GLY A 7 -8.80 -28.33 -29.20
C GLY A 7 -8.80 -27.97 -27.72
N LEU A 8 -8.35 -28.90 -26.89
CA LEU A 8 -8.07 -28.71 -25.47
C LEU A 8 -6.78 -27.87 -25.33
N LEU A 9 -6.90 -26.61 -24.92
CA LEU A 9 -5.74 -25.75 -24.67
C LEU A 9 -5.23 -26.03 -23.25
N ILE A 10 -4.25 -26.95 -23.13
CA ILE A 10 -3.46 -27.14 -21.92
C ILE A 10 -2.44 -26.00 -21.88
N GLY A 11 -2.60 -25.07 -20.94
CA GLY A 11 -1.59 -24.05 -20.66
C GLY A 11 -0.37 -24.70 -20.03
N LEU A 12 0.69 -24.91 -20.82
CA LEU A 12 2.02 -25.16 -20.30
C LEU A 12 2.53 -23.87 -19.64
N LEU A 13 2.69 -23.89 -18.31
CA LEU A 13 3.63 -22.99 -17.64
C LEU A 13 5.04 -23.32 -18.15
N PHE A 14 5.56 -22.49 -19.05
CA PHE A 14 7.00 -22.42 -19.28
C PHE A 14 7.62 -21.70 -18.07
N ALA A 15 8.06 -22.47 -17.07
CA ALA A 15 9.13 -22.00 -16.21
C ALA A 15 10.38 -21.90 -17.09
N ALA A 16 10.78 -20.68 -17.43
CA ALA A 16 12.08 -20.45 -18.04
C ALA A 16 13.14 -20.98 -17.06
N PRO A 17 14.02 -21.92 -17.48
CA PRO A 17 15.13 -22.31 -16.64
C PRO A 17 16.01 -21.07 -16.44
N SER A 18 16.22 -20.67 -15.19
CA SER A 18 17.20 -19.68 -14.81
C SER A 18 18.58 -20.24 -15.14
N VAL A 19 19.08 -19.90 -16.33
CA VAL A 19 20.49 -20.10 -16.69
C VAL A 19 21.29 -19.21 -15.74
N HIS A 20 21.71 -19.76 -14.61
CA HIS A 20 22.74 -19.15 -13.78
C HIS A 20 24.03 -19.24 -14.59
N ALA A 21 24.35 -18.15 -15.30
CA ALA A 21 25.72 -17.93 -15.71
C ALA A 21 26.57 -17.99 -14.43
N GLU A 22 27.54 -18.90 -14.41
CA GLU A 22 28.48 -19.05 -13.31
C GLU A 22 29.19 -17.71 -13.13
N SER A 23 28.88 -16.98 -12.06
CA SER A 23 29.45 -15.66 -11.79
C SER A 23 30.80 -15.81 -11.12
N ASP A 24 31.79 -15.05 -11.58
CA ASP A 24 33.13 -15.07 -11.02
C ASP A 24 33.09 -14.50 -9.60
N LEU A 25 33.50 -15.31 -8.62
CA LEU A 25 33.49 -14.93 -7.21
C LEU A 25 34.69 -14.04 -6.87
N VAL A 26 34.43 -12.87 -6.28
CA VAL A 26 35.43 -11.92 -5.79
C VAL A 26 35.20 -11.69 -4.30
N THR A 27 36.09 -12.19 -3.45
CA THR A 27 36.06 -11.90 -2.01
C THR A 27 36.80 -10.60 -1.74
N LEU A 28 36.19 -9.70 -0.96
CA LEU A 28 36.72 -8.39 -0.63
C LEU A 28 37.14 -8.34 0.83
N ASP A 29 38.42 -8.02 1.06
CA ASP A 29 38.96 -7.67 2.38
C ASP A 29 38.83 -6.17 2.67
N GLU A 30 38.70 -5.35 1.64
CA GLU A 30 38.53 -3.90 1.70
C GLU A 30 37.49 -3.42 0.66
N PRO A 31 36.79 -2.30 0.91
CA PRO A 31 35.79 -1.77 -0.01
C PRO A 31 36.43 -1.31 -1.33
N ILE A 32 35.75 -1.59 -2.44
CA ILE A 32 36.05 -0.95 -3.72
C ILE A 32 35.51 0.49 -3.68
N VAL A 33 36.41 1.47 -3.77
CA VAL A 33 36.05 2.89 -3.79
C VAL A 33 35.91 3.37 -5.22
N VAL A 34 34.71 3.81 -5.62
CA VAL A 34 34.44 4.42 -6.93
C VAL A 34 34.42 5.93 -6.76
N ARG A 35 35.39 6.61 -7.37
CA ARG A 35 35.63 8.05 -7.17
C ARG A 35 34.89 8.91 -8.19
N SER A 36 35.07 10.22 -8.07
CA SER A 36 34.39 11.20 -8.91
C SER A 36 34.53 10.92 -10.40
N ASN A 37 33.39 10.88 -11.09
CA ASN A 37 33.25 10.61 -12.53
C ASN A 37 33.80 9.25 -13.00
N GLU A 38 34.03 8.32 -12.09
CA GLU A 38 34.37 6.95 -12.45
C GLU A 38 33.11 6.12 -12.68
N THR A 39 33.21 5.11 -13.54
CA THR A 39 32.17 4.11 -13.76
C THR A 39 32.76 2.74 -13.46
N PHE A 40 32.11 2.00 -12.57
CA PHE A 40 32.44 0.62 -12.27
C PHE A 40 31.30 -0.29 -12.75
N ASP A 41 31.62 -1.16 -13.71
CA ASP A 41 30.73 -2.20 -14.20
C ASP A 41 31.14 -3.56 -13.60
N GLY A 42 30.26 -4.13 -12.78
CA GLY A 42 30.45 -5.41 -12.09
C GLY A 42 29.96 -6.63 -12.85
N ALA A 43 29.54 -6.48 -14.11
CA ALA A 43 28.87 -7.54 -14.87
C ALA A 43 29.62 -8.88 -14.80
N GLY A 44 28.87 -9.95 -14.54
CA GLY A 44 29.37 -11.32 -14.47
C GLY A 44 30.14 -11.68 -13.20
N LYS A 45 30.31 -10.74 -12.25
CA LYS A 45 31.00 -10.99 -10.99
C LYS A 45 30.05 -10.96 -9.81
N ARG A 46 30.40 -11.73 -8.78
CA ARG A 46 29.74 -11.72 -7.47
C ARG A 46 30.76 -11.29 -6.41
N PHE A 47 30.45 -10.21 -5.71
CA PHE A 47 31.33 -9.62 -4.70
C PHE A 47 30.88 -10.04 -3.30
N VAL A 48 31.75 -10.74 -2.57
CA VAL A 48 31.48 -11.18 -1.20
C VAL A 48 32.21 -10.27 -0.22
N SER A 49 31.48 -9.66 0.70
CA SER A 49 32.06 -8.87 1.80
C SER A 49 31.46 -9.26 3.14
N CYS A 50 32.28 -9.29 4.20
CA CYS A 50 31.82 -9.66 5.54
C CYS A 50 31.76 -8.47 6.51
N ASN A 51 32.88 -7.76 6.65
CA ASN A 51 33.10 -6.83 7.77
C ASN A 51 33.15 -5.35 7.33
N GLU A 52 33.16 -5.10 6.03
CA GLU A 52 33.20 -3.76 5.44
C GLU A 52 32.14 -3.68 4.33
N PRO A 53 31.79 -2.48 3.86
CA PRO A 53 31.02 -2.34 2.63
C PRO A 53 31.77 -3.00 1.47
N ALA A 54 31.05 -3.60 0.53
CA ALA A 54 31.66 -4.06 -0.71
C ALA A 54 32.07 -2.87 -1.59
N PHE A 55 31.25 -1.81 -1.59
CA PHE A 55 31.48 -0.60 -2.39
C PHE A 55 31.29 0.67 -1.57
N ARG A 56 32.13 1.67 -1.85
CA ARG A 56 31.96 3.05 -1.42
C ARG A 56 31.96 3.96 -2.64
N LEU A 57 30.92 4.77 -2.81
CA LEU A 57 30.89 5.83 -3.82
C LEU A 57 31.15 7.16 -3.12
N GLU A 58 32.16 7.89 -3.59
CA GLU A 58 32.60 9.15 -2.99
C GLU A 58 32.75 10.24 -4.07
N GLY A 59 32.41 11.48 -3.68
CA GLY A 59 32.70 12.68 -4.47
C GLY A 59 31.55 13.09 -5.37
N THR A 60 31.74 13.08 -6.69
CA THR A 60 30.71 13.56 -7.64
C THR A 60 30.58 12.66 -8.86
N GLY A 61 29.36 12.24 -9.19
CA GLY A 61 29.04 11.63 -10.47
C GLY A 61 29.60 10.22 -10.68
N ALA A 62 30.02 9.54 -9.61
CA ALA A 62 30.40 8.12 -9.69
C ALA A 62 29.21 7.24 -10.10
N VAL A 63 29.46 6.23 -10.91
CA VAL A 63 28.46 5.28 -11.41
C VAL A 63 28.87 3.86 -11.04
N LEU A 64 27.94 3.11 -10.44
CA LEU A 64 28.06 1.69 -10.14
C LEU A 64 26.98 0.93 -10.88
N GLU A 65 27.35 -0.03 -11.72
CA GLU A 65 26.38 -0.77 -12.53
C GLU A 65 26.62 -2.29 -12.58
N ASN A 66 25.53 -3.05 -12.71
CA ASN A 66 25.51 -4.51 -12.87
C ASN A 66 26.26 -5.28 -11.76
N VAL A 67 26.16 -4.81 -10.52
CA VAL A 67 26.86 -5.41 -9.38
C VAL A 67 25.96 -6.36 -8.61
N LEU A 68 26.48 -7.54 -8.28
CA LEU A 68 25.90 -8.45 -7.30
C LEU A 68 26.78 -8.50 -6.04
N VAL A 69 26.24 -8.06 -4.90
CA VAL A 69 26.89 -8.14 -3.59
C VAL A 69 26.22 -9.22 -2.73
N GLU A 70 27.03 -10.07 -2.10
CA GLU A 70 26.61 -11.04 -1.10
C GLU A 70 27.32 -10.74 0.22
N GLN A 71 26.55 -10.41 1.27
CA GLN A 71 27.12 -10.20 2.59
C GLN A 71 27.19 -11.49 3.39
N CYS A 72 28.30 -11.66 4.11
CA CYS A 72 28.42 -12.74 5.09
C CYS A 72 27.39 -12.57 6.21
N ARG A 73 27.02 -13.70 6.84
CA ARG A 73 26.02 -13.71 7.92
C ARG A 73 26.48 -12.85 9.11
N GLN A 74 25.50 -12.19 9.75
CA GLN A 74 25.68 -11.41 10.98
C GLN A 74 26.67 -10.25 10.84
N THR A 75 26.29 -9.26 10.04
CA THR A 75 26.98 -7.98 9.94
C THR A 75 25.99 -6.85 10.12
N ASP A 76 26.43 -5.76 10.74
CA ASP A 76 25.66 -4.52 10.90
C ASP A 76 26.14 -3.44 9.90
N VAL A 77 27.12 -3.78 9.06
CA VAL A 77 27.70 -2.86 8.09
C VAL A 77 26.85 -2.82 6.83
N ALA A 78 26.71 -1.63 6.23
CA ALA A 78 26.03 -1.47 4.96
C ALA A 78 26.77 -2.20 3.82
N ALA A 79 26.06 -2.85 2.91
CA ALA A 79 26.69 -3.53 1.78
C ALA A 79 27.29 -2.52 0.79
N ILE A 80 26.62 -1.39 0.59
CA ILE A 80 27.10 -0.28 -0.25
C ILE A 80 26.86 1.04 0.48
N GLN A 81 27.89 1.88 0.53
CA GLN A 81 27.82 3.23 1.08
C GLN A 81 27.99 4.27 -0.04
N VAL A 82 27.19 5.33 0.02
CA VAL A 82 27.19 6.41 -0.96
C VAL A 82 27.23 7.74 -0.22
N SER A 83 28.22 8.58 -0.54
CA SER A 83 28.30 9.95 -0.04
C SER A 83 28.77 10.91 -1.14
N GLY A 84 28.06 12.03 -1.28
CA GLY A 84 28.38 13.07 -2.26
C GLY A 84 27.27 13.35 -3.26
N LEU A 85 27.65 13.70 -4.48
CA LEU A 85 26.76 14.42 -5.41
C LEU A 85 26.52 13.64 -6.70
N GLY A 86 25.26 13.43 -7.06
CA GLY A 86 24.86 12.95 -8.39
C GLY A 86 25.31 11.52 -8.71
N HIS A 87 25.56 10.69 -7.70
CA HIS A 87 25.94 9.29 -7.89
C HIS A 87 24.80 8.47 -8.48
N GLN A 88 25.14 7.43 -9.23
CA GLN A 88 24.17 6.52 -9.85
C GLN A 88 24.50 5.07 -9.53
N LEU A 89 23.51 4.33 -9.05
CA LEU A 89 23.58 2.90 -8.85
C LEU A 89 22.52 2.25 -9.75
N ILE A 90 22.94 1.41 -10.69
CA ILE A 90 22.08 0.87 -11.74
C ILE A 90 22.17 -0.66 -11.73
N ASP A 91 21.03 -1.35 -11.64
CA ASP A 91 20.97 -2.82 -11.66
C ASP A 91 21.88 -3.48 -10.60
N VAL A 92 21.85 -2.93 -9.39
CA VAL A 92 22.59 -3.44 -8.23
C VAL A 92 21.73 -4.45 -7.49
N THR A 93 22.25 -5.65 -7.25
CA THR A 93 21.62 -6.69 -6.44
C THR A 93 22.41 -6.91 -5.15
N VAL A 94 21.73 -6.96 -4.00
CA VAL A 94 22.34 -7.15 -2.69
C VAL A 94 21.61 -8.25 -1.92
N GLU A 95 22.34 -9.30 -1.54
CA GLU A 95 21.96 -10.24 -0.50
C GLU A 95 22.52 -9.73 0.83
N ALA A 96 21.70 -9.01 1.57
CA ALA A 96 22.10 -8.22 2.73
C ALA A 96 21.92 -8.99 4.04
N SER A 97 22.96 -8.96 4.87
CA SER A 97 22.84 -9.32 6.30
C SER A 97 22.74 -8.06 7.17
N GLY A 98 23.42 -6.98 6.76
CA GLY A 98 23.29 -5.61 7.28
C GLY A 98 22.31 -4.77 6.46
N THR A 99 22.51 -3.45 6.45
CA THR A 99 21.75 -2.54 5.57
C THR A 99 22.16 -2.74 4.11
N GLY A 100 21.20 -2.78 3.18
CA GLY A 100 21.52 -3.00 1.76
C GLY A 100 22.32 -1.85 1.14
N ILE A 101 21.70 -0.67 1.05
CA ILE A 101 22.34 0.55 0.51
C ILE A 101 22.12 1.69 1.51
N VAL A 102 23.21 2.34 1.91
CA VAL A 102 23.15 3.58 2.69
C VAL A 102 23.60 4.75 1.81
N VAL A 103 22.78 5.79 1.79
CA VAL A 103 23.09 7.08 1.16
C VAL A 103 23.05 8.13 2.26
N GLU A 104 24.19 8.75 2.52
CA GLU A 104 24.38 9.72 3.61
C GLU A 104 24.91 11.04 3.05
N ASP A 105 24.42 12.16 3.60
CA ASP A 105 24.90 13.51 3.31
C ASP A 105 25.08 13.79 1.79
N SER A 106 24.06 13.41 1.02
CA SER A 106 24.15 13.33 -0.44
C SER A 106 23.09 14.16 -1.16
N TYR A 107 23.38 14.55 -2.40
CA TYR A 107 22.43 15.28 -3.25
C TYR A 107 22.28 14.61 -4.61
N GLY A 108 21.05 14.41 -5.07
CA GLY A 108 20.77 14.00 -6.45
C GLY A 108 21.17 12.56 -6.79
N VAL A 109 21.29 11.69 -5.79
CA VAL A 109 21.63 10.27 -5.99
C VAL A 109 20.49 9.53 -6.69
N ARG A 110 20.82 8.65 -7.64
CA ARG A 110 19.85 7.88 -8.42
C ARG A 110 20.08 6.39 -8.22
N LEU A 111 19.12 5.73 -7.57
CA LEU A 111 19.07 4.28 -7.41
C LEU A 111 18.08 3.72 -8.44
N VAL A 112 18.58 3.04 -9.46
CA VAL A 112 17.79 2.55 -10.59
C VAL A 112 17.80 1.02 -10.61
N ARG A 113 16.62 0.45 -10.39
CA ARG A 113 16.36 -1.00 -10.31
C ARG A 113 17.25 -1.74 -9.30
N PRO A 114 17.45 -1.23 -8.06
CA PRO A 114 18.12 -2.02 -7.04
C PRO A 114 17.24 -3.21 -6.63
N VAL A 115 17.86 -4.37 -6.39
CA VAL A 115 17.22 -5.56 -5.85
C VAL A 115 17.89 -5.91 -4.53
N ILE A 116 17.14 -5.90 -3.43
CA ILE A 116 17.70 -6.12 -2.09
C ILE A 116 16.90 -7.20 -1.38
N SER A 117 17.58 -8.24 -0.91
CA SER A 117 17.02 -9.30 -0.07
C SER A 117 17.74 -9.33 1.26
N GLY A 118 17.01 -9.18 2.35
CA GLY A 118 17.59 -9.07 3.70
C GLY A 118 17.35 -10.27 4.61
N SER A 119 17.61 -10.03 5.90
CA SER A 119 17.46 -10.97 7.04
C SER A 119 16.41 -10.53 8.08
N ASN A 120 15.56 -9.56 7.76
CA ASN A 120 14.57 -8.89 8.63
C ASN A 120 15.15 -8.02 9.77
N GLN A 121 16.46 -7.79 9.82
CA GLN A 121 17.11 -7.06 10.93
C GLN A 121 17.42 -5.58 10.61
N HIS A 122 17.66 -5.27 9.33
CA HIS A 122 18.20 -3.99 8.87
C HIS A 122 17.43 -3.44 7.66
N GLU A 123 17.65 -2.17 7.34
CA GLU A 123 17.02 -1.48 6.20
C GLU A 123 17.43 -2.07 4.85
N GLY A 124 16.52 -2.02 3.88
CA GLY A 124 16.87 -2.25 2.48
C GLY A 124 17.68 -1.09 1.92
N ILE A 125 17.05 0.08 1.83
CA ILE A 125 17.68 1.34 1.44
C ILE A 125 17.48 2.33 2.59
N SER A 126 18.55 2.98 3.01
CA SER A 126 18.54 4.07 3.99
C SER A 126 19.05 5.36 3.33
N LEU A 127 18.21 6.39 3.26
CA LEU A 127 18.58 7.74 2.88
C LEU A 127 18.63 8.61 4.14
N LEU A 128 19.79 9.17 4.45
CA LEU A 128 20.02 9.97 5.65
C LEU A 128 20.55 11.34 5.26
N ASN A 129 19.92 12.41 5.75
CA ASN A 129 20.34 13.81 5.54
C ASN A 129 20.66 14.12 4.07
N SER A 130 19.84 13.61 3.16
CA SER A 130 20.10 13.68 1.72
C SER A 130 18.99 14.44 0.99
N GLU A 131 19.25 14.95 -0.20
CA GLU A 131 18.27 15.70 -0.98
C GLU A 131 18.17 15.20 -2.42
N ALA A 132 16.99 15.40 -3.03
CA ALA A 132 16.74 15.15 -4.45
C ALA A 132 17.05 13.71 -4.92
N ALA A 133 16.98 12.73 -4.03
CA ALA A 133 17.23 11.33 -4.39
C ALA A 133 16.08 10.76 -5.25
N LEU A 134 16.44 9.96 -6.25
CA LEU A 134 15.51 9.19 -7.06
C LEU A 134 15.71 7.70 -6.82
N ILE A 135 14.68 7.03 -6.32
CA ILE A 135 14.63 5.56 -6.22
C ILE A 135 13.60 5.06 -7.24
N LYS A 136 14.06 4.33 -8.26
CA LYS A 136 13.20 3.90 -9.37
C LYS A 136 13.27 2.40 -9.59
N GLY A 137 12.13 1.72 -9.45
CA GLY A 137 11.99 0.29 -9.72
C GLY A 137 12.71 -0.59 -8.71
N ALA A 138 12.83 -0.15 -7.46
CA ALA A 138 13.43 -0.94 -6.39
C ALA A 138 12.56 -2.16 -6.06
N VAL A 139 13.19 -3.31 -5.84
CA VAL A 139 12.55 -4.54 -5.35
C VAL A 139 13.24 -4.94 -4.05
N ILE A 140 12.51 -4.88 -2.94
CA ILE A 140 13.06 -5.09 -1.60
C ILE A 140 12.23 -6.12 -0.84
N ASP A 141 12.89 -7.07 -0.20
CA ASP A 141 12.24 -8.21 0.45
C ASP A 141 12.97 -8.66 1.72
N ARG A 142 12.21 -9.02 2.76
CA ARG A 142 12.72 -9.52 4.05
C ARG A 142 13.72 -8.59 4.75
N VAL A 143 13.34 -7.35 4.97
CA VAL A 143 14.16 -6.32 5.64
C VAL A 143 13.43 -5.79 6.86
N ARG A 144 14.09 -4.98 7.71
CA ARG A 144 13.40 -4.26 8.77
C ARG A 144 12.50 -3.19 8.17
N ASP A 145 13.06 -2.18 7.54
CA ASP A 145 12.31 -1.19 6.78
C ASP A 145 12.78 -1.21 5.32
N GLY A 146 11.84 -1.20 4.37
CA GLY A 146 12.14 -1.31 2.94
C GLY A 146 12.98 -0.15 2.43
N ILE A 147 12.35 1.02 2.42
CA ILE A 147 12.98 2.29 2.09
C ILE A 147 12.78 3.21 3.29
N TYR A 148 13.87 3.47 4.01
CA TYR A 148 13.93 4.38 5.14
C TYR A 148 14.52 5.73 4.68
N ILE A 149 13.84 6.82 5.00
CA ILE A 149 14.31 8.18 4.71
C ILE A 149 14.23 9.00 5.99
N GLU A 150 15.37 9.50 6.46
CA GLU A 150 15.48 10.36 7.62
C GLU A 150 16.06 11.72 7.23
N ASN A 151 15.29 12.78 7.48
CA ASN A 151 15.55 14.15 7.04
C ASN A 151 15.72 14.27 5.52
N GLY A 152 15.91 15.51 5.05
CA GLY A 152 16.12 15.80 3.64
C GLY A 152 14.86 16.24 2.90
N SER A 153 14.99 16.49 1.59
CA SER A 153 13.86 16.96 0.80
C SER A 153 13.92 16.58 -0.69
N GLY A 154 12.77 16.63 -1.35
CA GLY A 154 12.68 16.51 -2.81
C GLY A 154 12.86 15.09 -3.34
N HIS A 155 12.56 14.08 -2.53
CA HIS A 155 12.75 12.68 -2.89
C HIS A 155 11.64 12.15 -3.80
N GLN A 156 12.02 11.27 -4.73
CA GLN A 156 11.10 10.62 -5.66
C GLN A 156 11.28 9.11 -5.63
N LEU A 157 10.20 8.41 -5.30
CA LEU A 157 10.11 6.95 -5.31
C LEU A 157 9.15 6.55 -6.42
N ILE A 158 9.65 5.90 -7.48
CA ILE A 158 8.86 5.52 -8.65
C ILE A 158 8.85 4.00 -8.77
N ARG A 159 7.66 3.41 -8.68
CA ARG A 159 7.44 1.95 -8.71
C ARG A 159 8.29 1.16 -7.70
N PRO A 160 8.36 1.55 -6.42
CA PRO A 160 8.95 0.69 -5.40
C PRO A 160 8.07 -0.54 -5.19
N SER A 161 8.67 -1.72 -5.09
CA SER A 161 8.00 -2.96 -4.70
C SER A 161 8.66 -3.49 -3.43
N VAL A 162 7.93 -3.44 -2.31
CA VAL A 162 8.47 -3.84 -1.01
C VAL A 162 7.57 -4.88 -0.35
N ALA A 163 8.19 -5.95 0.13
CA ALA A 163 7.52 -7.03 0.80
C ALA A 163 8.21 -7.52 2.07
N ASP A 164 7.40 -8.09 2.96
CA ASP A 164 7.88 -8.82 4.14
C ASP A 164 8.81 -7.95 5.02
N ALA A 165 8.46 -6.68 5.23
CA ALA A 165 9.16 -5.73 6.08
C ALA A 165 8.31 -5.25 7.28
N ARG A 166 8.91 -4.64 8.29
CA ARG A 166 8.15 -3.89 9.31
C ARG A 166 7.41 -2.73 8.66
N TYR A 167 8.12 -1.89 7.91
CA TYR A 167 7.53 -0.82 7.11
C TYR A 167 7.99 -0.92 5.66
N GLY A 168 7.05 -0.88 4.71
CA GLY A 168 7.40 -0.91 3.29
C GLY A 168 8.17 0.35 2.88
N VAL A 169 7.61 1.51 3.18
CA VAL A 169 8.28 2.82 3.13
C VAL A 169 8.16 3.47 4.50
N HIS A 170 9.24 4.04 5.01
CA HIS A 170 9.29 4.72 6.29
C HIS A 170 9.94 6.09 6.13
N LEU A 171 9.15 7.15 6.31
CA LEU A 171 9.60 8.53 6.29
C LEU A 171 9.66 9.07 7.72
N MET A 172 10.80 9.63 8.09
CA MET A 172 11.03 10.26 9.38
C MET A 172 11.60 11.67 9.14
N PHE A 173 10.71 12.67 9.15
CA PHE A 173 11.03 14.10 8.97
C PHE A 173 11.48 14.64 7.60
N PRO A 174 11.44 13.92 6.46
CA PRO A 174 11.72 14.59 5.19
C PRO A 174 10.58 15.56 4.82
N THR A 175 10.82 16.38 3.80
CA THR A 175 9.75 17.15 3.14
C THR A 175 9.74 16.89 1.65
N ASP A 176 8.62 17.19 0.98
CA ASP A 176 8.53 17.16 -0.49
C ASP A 176 8.88 15.78 -1.06
N VAL A 177 8.15 14.76 -0.62
CA VAL A 177 8.35 13.37 -1.03
C VAL A 177 7.21 12.91 -1.94
N SER A 178 7.56 12.34 -3.09
CA SER A 178 6.59 11.71 -3.99
C SER A 178 6.82 10.21 -4.08
N ILE A 179 5.74 9.44 -3.90
CA ILE A 179 5.71 7.98 -4.00
C ILE A 179 4.67 7.59 -5.04
N ASN A 180 5.14 7.24 -6.24
CA ASN A 180 4.29 6.96 -7.39
C ASN A 180 4.32 5.48 -7.74
N LEU A 181 3.13 4.90 -7.96
CA LEU A 181 2.90 3.49 -8.30
C LEU A 181 3.57 2.51 -7.31
N PRO A 182 3.52 2.72 -5.97
CA PRO A 182 4.11 1.77 -5.03
C PRO A 182 3.34 0.44 -5.02
N ASN A 183 4.05 -0.66 -4.77
CA ASN A 183 3.47 -1.97 -4.48
C ASN A 183 3.99 -2.46 -3.12
N LEU A 184 3.17 -2.34 -2.07
CA LEU A 184 3.59 -2.56 -0.68
C LEU A 184 2.71 -3.66 -0.08
N ARG A 185 3.30 -4.81 0.21
CA ARG A 185 2.53 -5.99 0.65
C ARG A 185 3.20 -6.83 1.72
N ARG A 186 2.41 -7.44 2.60
CA ARG A 186 2.90 -8.27 3.71
C ARG A 186 3.91 -7.57 4.61
N ASN A 187 3.77 -6.25 4.77
CA ASN A 187 4.53 -5.49 5.73
C ASN A 187 3.73 -5.29 7.02
N GLY A 188 4.37 -4.86 8.11
CA GLY A 188 3.67 -4.41 9.32
C GLY A 188 2.80 -3.18 9.06
N ALA A 189 3.38 -2.19 8.39
CA ALA A 189 2.64 -1.14 7.70
C ALA A 189 3.17 -0.97 6.27
N GLY A 190 2.28 -0.71 5.31
CA GLY A 190 2.68 -0.48 3.92
C GLY A 190 3.56 0.76 3.82
N ALA A 191 3.02 1.92 4.24
CA ALA A 191 3.78 3.16 4.37
C ALA A 191 3.59 3.78 5.76
N MET A 192 4.69 4.17 6.40
CA MET A 192 4.73 4.91 7.66
C MET A 192 5.28 6.31 7.38
N ILE A 193 4.41 7.32 7.46
CA ILE A 193 4.74 8.72 7.18
C ILE A 193 4.74 9.49 8.50
N MET A 194 5.94 9.78 9.03
CA MET A 194 6.12 10.32 10.37
C MET A 194 6.76 11.70 10.36
N GLY A 195 6.11 12.68 10.99
CA GLY A 195 6.66 14.02 11.19
C GLY A 195 7.06 14.73 9.89
N THR A 196 6.36 14.41 8.79
CA THR A 196 6.74 14.75 7.41
C THR A 196 5.75 15.77 6.82
N GLU A 197 6.22 16.63 5.92
CA GLU A 197 5.39 17.64 5.25
C GLU A 197 5.41 17.47 3.72
N ARG A 198 4.27 17.77 3.05
CA ARG A 198 4.15 17.75 1.57
C ARG A 198 4.50 16.41 0.95
N VAL A 199 3.73 15.39 1.30
CA VAL A 199 3.88 14.02 0.76
C VAL A 199 2.79 13.73 -0.26
N VAL A 200 3.14 13.11 -1.38
CA VAL A 200 2.17 12.60 -2.35
C VAL A 200 2.36 11.10 -2.52
N ILE A 201 1.31 10.31 -2.27
CA ILE A 201 1.27 8.87 -2.54
C ILE A 201 0.16 8.58 -3.54
N GLU A 202 0.50 8.01 -4.69
CA GLU A 202 -0.45 7.89 -5.78
C GLU A 202 -0.32 6.66 -6.67
N ASN A 203 -1.46 6.22 -7.20
CA ASN A 203 -1.57 5.12 -8.16
C ASN A 203 -1.01 3.77 -7.65
N GLY A 204 -0.89 3.60 -6.34
CA GLY A 204 -0.27 2.44 -5.71
C GLY A 204 -1.22 1.28 -5.44
N GLN A 205 -0.62 0.13 -5.12
CA GLN A 205 -1.27 -1.02 -4.48
C GLN A 205 -0.64 -1.21 -3.10
N ILE A 206 -1.44 -1.09 -2.04
CA ILE A 206 -0.99 -1.21 -0.66
C ILE A 206 -1.90 -2.20 0.06
N HIS A 207 -1.46 -3.45 0.18
CA HIS A 207 -2.38 -4.53 0.48
C HIS A 207 -1.78 -5.66 1.31
N ASP A 208 -2.67 -6.40 1.99
CA ASP A 208 -2.33 -7.61 2.74
C ASP A 208 -1.18 -7.39 3.74
N GLN A 209 -1.17 -6.26 4.45
CA GLN A 209 -0.27 -6.05 5.58
C GLN A 209 -0.53 -7.09 6.69
N VAL A 210 0.47 -7.36 7.52
CA VAL A 210 0.47 -8.43 8.53
C VAL A 210 0.83 -7.92 9.92
N GLY A 211 0.45 -8.68 10.95
CA GLY A 211 0.73 -8.34 12.35
C GLY A 211 -0.39 -7.54 13.02
N ALA A 212 -0.19 -7.21 14.30
CA ALA A 212 -1.24 -6.63 15.15
C ALA A 212 -1.75 -5.27 14.65
N THR A 213 -0.87 -4.49 14.02
CA THR A 213 -1.15 -3.15 13.53
C THR A 213 -1.33 -3.09 12.01
N ALA A 214 -1.51 -4.22 11.31
CA ALA A 214 -1.54 -4.34 9.84
C ALA A 214 -2.25 -3.16 9.13
N THR A 215 -1.48 -2.13 8.79
CA THR A 215 -2.01 -0.84 8.31
C THR A 215 -1.50 -0.58 6.91
N GLY A 216 -2.39 -0.21 5.98
CA GLY A 216 -1.98 0.16 4.62
C GLY A 216 -1.08 1.39 4.64
N ILE A 217 -1.65 2.55 4.97
CA ILE A 217 -0.92 3.82 5.08
C ILE A 217 -1.16 4.40 6.47
N MET A 218 -0.09 4.67 7.21
CA MET A 218 -0.12 5.37 8.49
C MET A 218 0.50 6.76 8.34
N LEU A 219 -0.28 7.78 8.68
CA LEU A 219 0.12 9.17 8.80
C LEU A 219 0.20 9.49 10.29
N PHE A 220 1.37 9.88 10.77
CA PHE A 220 1.59 10.27 12.16
C PHE A 220 2.30 11.61 12.20
N GLU A 221 1.62 12.64 12.70
CA GLU A 221 2.16 14.02 12.68
C GLU A 221 2.56 14.45 11.25
N ALA A 222 1.78 14.03 10.25
CA ALA A 222 2.00 14.37 8.85
C ALA A 222 1.15 15.58 8.44
N VAL A 223 1.71 16.46 7.62
CA VAL A 223 1.09 17.73 7.22
C VAL A 223 1.10 17.88 5.70
N GLU A 224 0.04 18.44 5.12
CA GLU A 224 -0.09 18.69 3.67
C GLU A 224 0.14 17.42 2.81
N THR A 225 -0.49 16.30 3.19
CA THR A 225 -0.35 15.04 2.46
C THR A 225 -1.45 14.85 1.41
N THR A 226 -1.13 14.27 0.26
CA THR A 226 -2.11 13.86 -0.77
C THR A 226 -2.02 12.36 -1.00
N LEU A 227 -3.12 11.65 -0.75
CA LEU A 227 -3.29 10.24 -1.08
C LEU A 227 -4.33 10.14 -2.19
N ARG A 228 -3.93 9.68 -3.38
CA ARG A 228 -4.84 9.64 -4.53
C ARG A 228 -4.73 8.42 -5.43
N ALA A 229 -5.85 7.94 -5.94
CA ALA A 229 -5.89 6.84 -6.92
C ALA A 229 -5.19 5.55 -6.45
N ASN A 230 -5.08 5.30 -5.14
CA ASN A 230 -4.46 4.09 -4.60
C ASN A 230 -5.51 2.99 -4.40
N ALA A 231 -5.11 1.74 -4.58
CA ALA A 231 -5.86 0.55 -4.16
C ALA A 231 -5.30 0.03 -2.83
N ILE A 232 -6.11 0.09 -1.77
CA ILE A 232 -5.73 -0.21 -0.39
C ILE A 232 -6.70 -1.24 0.20
N PHE A 233 -6.28 -2.50 0.30
CA PHE A 233 -7.19 -3.60 0.62
C PHE A 233 -6.54 -4.74 1.41
N GLY A 234 -7.37 -5.54 2.08
CA GLY A 234 -6.90 -6.71 2.83
C GLY A 234 -6.07 -6.36 4.07
N ASN A 235 -6.16 -5.12 4.57
CA ASN A 235 -5.46 -4.68 5.78
C ASN A 235 -6.43 -4.67 6.98
N ARG A 236 -5.89 -4.65 8.20
CA ARG A 236 -6.71 -4.36 9.39
C ARG A 236 -7.18 -2.91 9.36
N ILE A 237 -6.29 -1.97 9.04
CA ILE A 237 -6.64 -0.57 8.82
C ILE A 237 -6.16 -0.16 7.42
N GLY A 238 -7.04 0.39 6.58
CA GLY A 238 -6.67 0.87 5.26
C GLY A 238 -5.76 2.09 5.35
N ILE A 239 -6.33 3.21 5.82
CA ILE A 239 -5.60 4.45 6.09
C ILE A 239 -5.81 4.84 7.55
N TYR A 240 -4.72 5.07 8.27
CA TYR A 240 -4.73 5.59 9.63
C TYR A 240 -4.07 6.98 9.65
N ALA A 241 -4.81 8.01 10.04
CA ALA A 241 -4.26 9.34 10.29
C ALA A 241 -4.35 9.67 11.79
N GLU A 242 -3.20 9.93 12.39
CA GLU A 242 -3.07 10.34 13.79
C GLU A 242 -2.30 11.66 13.87
N LYS A 243 -2.86 12.64 14.60
CA LYS A 243 -2.29 13.99 14.78
C LYS A 243 -1.84 14.65 13.46
N SER A 244 -2.55 14.36 12.38
CA SER A 244 -2.16 14.76 11.02
C SER A 244 -3.10 15.85 10.52
N GLU A 245 -2.60 16.74 9.68
CA GLU A 245 -3.33 17.94 9.27
C GLU A 245 -3.29 18.16 7.76
N TRP A 246 -4.34 18.81 7.24
CA TRP A 246 -4.42 19.27 5.84
C TRP A 246 -4.14 18.18 4.81
N THR A 247 -4.68 16.98 5.04
CA THR A 247 -4.49 15.85 4.12
C THR A 247 -5.68 15.70 3.17
N THR A 248 -5.39 15.51 1.89
CA THR A 248 -6.40 15.20 0.87
C THR A 248 -6.35 13.71 0.52
N ILE A 249 -7.45 13.01 0.72
CA ILE A 249 -7.66 11.59 0.41
C ILE A 249 -8.74 11.51 -0.66
N HIS A 250 -8.37 11.28 -1.91
CA HIS A 250 -9.36 11.26 -2.99
C HIS A 250 -9.15 10.21 -4.06
N ASP A 251 -10.25 9.74 -4.65
CA ASP A 251 -10.27 8.73 -5.73
C ASP A 251 -9.54 7.42 -5.35
N ASN A 252 -9.41 7.08 -4.07
CA ASN A 252 -8.80 5.82 -3.64
C ASN A 252 -9.84 4.71 -3.53
N GLY A 253 -9.45 3.49 -3.89
CA GLY A 253 -10.20 2.28 -3.55
C GLY A 253 -9.67 1.71 -2.24
N VAL A 254 -10.28 2.08 -1.12
CA VAL A 254 -9.94 1.62 0.22
C VAL A 254 -10.99 0.59 0.65
N ASN A 255 -10.89 -0.65 0.15
CA ASN A 255 -11.95 -1.65 0.27
C ASN A 255 -11.50 -2.94 0.97
N GLY A 256 -12.45 -3.66 1.57
CA GLY A 256 -12.18 -4.96 2.17
C GLY A 256 -11.19 -4.96 3.34
N ASN A 257 -11.11 -3.88 4.10
CA ASN A 257 -10.33 -3.77 5.35
C ASN A 257 -11.24 -3.93 6.58
N ASP A 258 -10.69 -4.19 7.77
CA ASP A 258 -11.52 -4.15 8.98
C ASP A 258 -12.00 -2.71 9.25
N VAL A 259 -11.08 -1.75 9.19
CA VAL A 259 -11.38 -0.31 9.22
C VAL A 259 -10.84 0.33 7.94
N GLY A 260 -11.70 1.00 7.17
CA GLY A 260 -11.29 1.69 5.94
C GLY A 260 -10.41 2.90 6.26
N LEU A 261 -11.01 3.91 6.89
CA LEU A 261 -10.34 5.13 7.35
C LEU A 261 -10.42 5.23 8.88
N ARG A 262 -9.28 5.46 9.54
CA ARG A 262 -9.22 5.78 10.98
C ARG A 262 -8.61 7.17 11.14
N LEU A 263 -9.32 8.07 11.82
CA LEU A 263 -8.87 9.42 12.13
C LEU A 263 -8.79 9.60 13.66
N LYS A 264 -7.63 10.01 14.16
CA LYS A 264 -7.39 10.30 15.58
C LYS A 264 -6.68 11.63 15.71
N SER A 265 -7.37 12.65 16.23
CA SER A 265 -6.83 14.01 16.27
C SER A 265 -6.36 14.49 14.89
N ALA A 266 -7.07 14.11 13.82
CA ALA A 266 -6.70 14.43 12.44
C ALA A 266 -7.63 15.52 11.89
N ASN A 267 -7.07 16.67 11.52
CA ASN A 267 -7.83 17.89 11.28
C ASN A 267 -7.66 18.43 9.86
N GLY A 268 -8.66 19.12 9.34
CA GLY A 268 -8.58 19.70 7.99
C GLY A 268 -8.43 18.65 6.89
N MET A 269 -8.95 17.43 7.12
CA MET A 269 -8.90 16.33 6.18
C MET A 269 -9.97 16.52 5.09
N THR A 270 -9.62 16.28 3.84
CA THR A 270 -10.58 16.26 2.72
C THR A 270 -10.68 14.83 2.19
N MET A 271 -11.85 14.21 2.29
CA MET A 271 -12.13 12.85 1.83
C MET A 271 -13.19 12.86 0.72
N ALA A 272 -12.78 12.66 -0.53
CA ALA A 272 -13.69 12.80 -1.67
C ALA A 272 -13.55 11.69 -2.72
N GLY A 273 -14.67 11.16 -3.24
CA GLY A 273 -14.62 10.22 -4.36
C GLY A 273 -13.98 8.87 -4.05
N ASN A 274 -13.80 8.50 -2.77
CA ASN A 274 -13.19 7.22 -2.41
C ASN A 274 -14.23 6.09 -2.44
N ASP A 275 -13.78 4.90 -2.86
CA ASP A 275 -14.53 3.64 -2.68
C ASP A 275 -14.13 3.03 -1.33
N LEU A 276 -15.07 3.04 -0.38
CA LEU A 276 -14.95 2.50 0.97
C LEU A 276 -15.83 1.26 1.18
N THR A 277 -16.19 0.58 0.09
CA THR A 277 -17.04 -0.61 0.13
C THR A 277 -16.33 -1.81 0.75
N GLY A 278 -17.11 -2.75 1.29
CA GLY A 278 -16.59 -4.01 1.82
C GLY A 278 -15.76 -3.90 3.11
N ASN A 279 -15.53 -2.70 3.64
CA ASN A 279 -14.93 -2.55 4.95
C ASN A 279 -15.93 -2.91 6.05
N ARG A 280 -15.46 -3.50 7.16
CA ARG A 280 -16.34 -3.74 8.33
C ARG A 280 -16.78 -2.42 8.96
N TYR A 281 -15.86 -1.46 9.06
CA TYR A 281 -16.12 -0.08 9.46
C TYR A 281 -15.51 0.87 8.42
N PRO A 282 -16.32 1.49 7.54
CA PRO A 282 -15.80 2.35 6.47
C PRO A 282 -14.96 3.53 6.98
N VAL A 283 -15.39 4.19 8.05
CA VAL A 283 -14.65 5.27 8.70
C VAL A 283 -14.89 5.28 10.19
N VAL A 284 -13.84 5.63 10.93
CA VAL A 284 -13.84 5.89 12.37
C VAL A 284 -13.11 7.19 12.60
N SER A 285 -13.68 8.08 13.43
CA SER A 285 -13.12 9.39 13.71
C SER A 285 -13.21 9.72 15.19
N PHE A 286 -12.12 10.24 15.76
CA PHE A 286 -12.02 10.61 17.16
C PHE A 286 -11.20 11.90 17.30
N GLU A 287 -11.68 12.82 18.13
CA GLU A 287 -11.03 14.11 18.42
C GLU A 287 -10.57 14.89 17.17
N SER A 288 -11.29 14.71 16.06
CA SER A 288 -10.93 15.22 14.75
C SER A 288 -11.93 16.28 14.32
N ALA A 289 -11.45 17.40 13.79
CA ALA A 289 -12.25 18.59 13.47
C ALA A 289 -11.95 19.11 12.06
N ASP A 290 -12.83 19.98 11.55
CA ASP A 290 -12.68 20.68 10.27
C ASP A 290 -12.49 19.74 9.06
N ASN A 291 -13.08 18.55 9.14
CA ASN A 291 -12.97 17.53 8.09
C ASN A 291 -14.12 17.67 7.07
N VAL A 292 -13.78 17.63 5.79
CA VAL A 292 -14.71 17.70 4.66
C VAL A 292 -14.84 16.32 4.04
N ILE A 293 -16.08 15.86 3.89
CA ILE A 293 -16.42 14.58 3.27
C ILE A 293 -17.42 14.82 2.16
N GLN A 294 -17.14 14.29 0.97
CA GLN A 294 -18.02 14.48 -0.17
C GLN A 294 -17.96 13.31 -1.16
N GLY A 295 -19.12 12.73 -1.47
CA GLY A 295 -19.26 11.84 -2.62
C GLY A 295 -18.36 10.62 -2.53
N ASN A 296 -18.31 9.95 -1.39
CA ASN A 296 -17.63 8.67 -1.26
C ASN A 296 -18.67 7.53 -1.42
N ASP A 297 -18.22 6.36 -1.88
CA ASP A 297 -19.04 5.15 -1.89
C ASP A 297 -18.80 4.37 -0.59
N TRP A 298 -19.78 4.41 0.31
CA TRP A 298 -19.68 3.81 1.64
C TRP A 298 -20.14 2.33 1.68
N GLY A 299 -20.65 1.78 0.57
CA GLY A 299 -21.22 0.43 0.51
C GLY A 299 -22.51 0.23 1.32
N GLY A 300 -23.15 1.32 1.75
CA GLY A 300 -24.38 1.32 2.53
C GLY A 300 -25.66 1.39 1.69
N GLN A 301 -26.79 1.59 2.36
CA GLN A 301 -28.06 1.87 1.68
C GLN A 301 -28.01 3.23 1.01
N THR A 302 -28.29 3.26 -0.29
CA THR A 302 -28.34 4.48 -1.10
C THR A 302 -29.70 4.60 -1.79
N LEU A 303 -30.08 5.82 -2.13
CA LEU A 303 -31.31 6.12 -2.87
C LEU A 303 -31.01 7.28 -3.82
N ASP A 304 -31.22 7.09 -5.12
CA ASP A 304 -31.01 8.10 -6.17
C ASP A 304 -32.32 8.33 -6.95
N LEU A 305 -33.13 9.27 -6.46
CA LEU A 305 -34.39 9.69 -7.03
C LEU A 305 -34.19 10.61 -8.24
N THR A 306 -33.15 11.44 -8.22
CA THR A 306 -32.86 12.43 -9.25
C THR A 306 -32.07 11.88 -10.45
N ARG A 307 -31.47 10.71 -10.30
CA ARG A 307 -30.61 10.01 -11.28
C ARG A 307 -29.33 10.79 -11.62
N ASP A 308 -28.77 11.50 -10.66
CA ASP A 308 -27.53 12.24 -10.83
C ASP A 308 -26.28 11.47 -10.35
N GLY A 309 -26.48 10.25 -9.82
CA GLY A 309 -25.41 9.37 -9.33
C GLY A 309 -25.07 9.56 -7.85
N PHE A 310 -25.72 10.50 -7.16
CA PHE A 310 -25.56 10.74 -5.74
C PHE A 310 -26.81 10.32 -4.96
N SER A 311 -26.61 9.92 -3.72
CA SER A 311 -27.68 9.46 -2.84
C SER A 311 -28.35 10.64 -2.14
N GLU A 312 -29.68 10.75 -2.19
CA GLU A 312 -30.42 11.69 -1.33
C GLU A 312 -30.50 11.22 0.13
N ILE A 313 -30.07 9.98 0.42
CA ILE A 313 -29.84 9.51 1.78
C ILE A 313 -28.38 9.82 2.15
N PRO A 314 -28.13 10.69 3.15
CA PRO A 314 -26.78 11.01 3.59
C PRO A 314 -26.16 9.85 4.37
N PHE A 315 -24.85 9.70 4.27
CA PHE A 315 -24.07 8.83 5.15
C PHE A 315 -23.66 9.59 6.41
N ARG A 316 -23.74 8.92 7.57
CA ARG A 316 -23.28 9.47 8.85
C ARG A 316 -22.46 8.43 9.59
N ALA A 317 -21.25 8.81 10.00
CA ALA A 317 -20.41 8.02 10.89
C ALA A 317 -20.43 8.64 12.30
N ASP A 318 -21.06 7.92 13.23
CA ASP A 318 -21.16 8.34 14.63
C ASP A 318 -19.94 7.84 15.43
N PRO A 319 -19.18 8.72 16.09
CA PRO A 319 -17.99 8.33 16.85
C PRO A 319 -18.31 7.57 18.14
N TYR A 320 -19.57 7.53 18.61
CA TYR A 320 -19.97 7.05 19.94
C TYR A 320 -19.42 5.67 20.30
N LEU A 321 -19.46 4.74 19.34
CA LEU A 321 -18.97 3.38 19.55
C LEU A 321 -17.49 3.30 19.88
N PHE A 322 -16.74 4.19 19.23
CA PHE A 322 -15.30 4.22 19.30
C PHE A 322 -14.82 5.07 20.47
N LEU A 323 -15.60 6.07 20.91
CA LEU A 323 -15.38 6.77 22.19
C LEU A 323 -15.34 5.79 23.36
N LEU A 324 -16.24 4.81 23.38
CA LEU A 324 -16.25 3.77 24.41
C LEU A 324 -15.03 2.83 24.30
N ALA A 325 -14.67 2.43 23.08
CA ALA A 325 -13.60 1.47 22.84
C ALA A 325 -12.17 2.03 23.00
N ASP A 326 -11.92 3.30 22.63
CA ASP A 326 -10.62 3.94 22.87
C ASP A 326 -10.38 4.14 24.37
N SER A 327 -11.45 4.42 25.13
CA SER A 327 -11.37 4.52 26.60
C SER A 327 -10.99 3.19 27.26
N TYR A 328 -11.37 2.05 26.67
CA TYR A 328 -11.02 0.72 27.16
C TYR A 328 -10.89 -0.28 26.00
N GLU A 329 -9.66 -0.65 25.67
CA GLU A 329 -9.33 -1.59 24.59
C GLU A 329 -10.10 -2.92 24.68
N ALA A 330 -10.46 -3.36 25.89
CA ALA A 330 -11.30 -4.53 26.12
C ALA A 330 -12.69 -4.46 25.46
N PHE A 331 -13.21 -3.26 25.18
CA PHE A 331 -14.48 -3.09 24.47
C PHE A 331 -14.39 -3.36 22.96
N GLU A 332 -13.18 -3.48 22.37
CA GLU A 332 -13.05 -3.99 21.01
C GLU A 332 -13.63 -5.40 20.87
N LEU A 333 -13.64 -6.21 21.94
CA LEU A 333 -14.28 -7.53 21.98
C LEU A 333 -15.80 -7.48 21.76
N LEU A 334 -16.43 -6.33 22.02
CA LEU A 334 -17.86 -6.13 21.81
C LEU A 334 -18.20 -5.71 20.38
N TYR A 335 -17.22 -5.45 19.52
CA TYR A 335 -17.48 -5.11 18.12
C TYR A 335 -18.28 -6.20 17.43
N GLY A 336 -19.42 -5.82 16.84
CA GLY A 336 -20.36 -6.74 16.20
C GLY A 336 -21.36 -7.41 17.17
N ALA A 337 -21.31 -7.11 18.47
CA ALA A 337 -22.33 -7.55 19.40
C ALA A 337 -23.68 -6.92 19.04
N PRO A 338 -24.81 -7.67 19.03
CA PRO A 338 -26.11 -7.14 18.63
C PRO A 338 -26.59 -5.94 19.47
N GLY A 339 -26.24 -5.92 20.76
CA GLY A 339 -26.57 -4.81 21.65
C GLY A 339 -25.90 -3.49 21.27
N LEU A 340 -24.76 -3.58 20.59
CA LEU A 340 -23.98 -2.44 20.16
C LEU A 340 -24.67 -1.70 18.99
N THR A 341 -25.24 -2.44 18.05
CA THR A 341 -26.07 -1.90 16.96
C THR A 341 -27.34 -1.20 17.47
N VAL A 342 -27.92 -1.67 18.58
CA VAL A 342 -29.05 -0.98 19.22
C VAL A 342 -28.58 0.32 19.87
N LEU A 343 -27.43 0.28 20.54
CA LEU A 343 -26.86 1.43 21.22
C LEU A 343 -26.51 2.56 20.24
N GLU A 344 -25.91 2.24 19.09
CA GLU A 344 -25.64 3.18 17.98
C GLU A 344 -26.90 3.89 17.46
N ARG A 345 -28.07 3.23 17.52
CA ARG A 345 -29.33 3.84 17.06
C ARG A 345 -29.96 4.75 18.09
N VAL A 346 -29.71 4.48 19.38
CA VAL A 346 -30.30 5.19 20.51
C VAL A 346 -29.43 6.37 20.93
N LEU A 347 -28.11 6.19 20.94
CA LEU A 347 -27.14 7.19 21.36
C LEU A 347 -26.54 7.82 20.11
N ARG A 348 -26.80 9.12 19.95
CA ARG A 348 -26.27 9.92 18.88
C ARG A 348 -25.29 10.93 19.43
N SER A 349 -24.13 11.04 18.78
CA SER A 349 -23.21 12.14 19.05
C SER A 349 -23.78 13.47 18.53
N PRO A 350 -23.34 14.62 19.07
CA PRO A 350 -23.66 15.91 18.50
C PRO A 350 -23.26 15.99 17.01
N ASP A 351 -23.99 16.79 16.23
CA ASP A 351 -23.73 16.93 14.79
C ASP A 351 -22.31 17.48 14.52
N GLU A 352 -21.77 18.29 15.45
CA GLU A 352 -20.45 18.92 15.33
C GLU A 352 -19.29 17.91 15.31
N VAL A 353 -19.49 16.71 15.85
CA VAL A 353 -18.46 15.64 15.87
C VAL A 353 -18.81 14.47 14.94
N THR A 354 -19.96 14.55 14.27
CA THR A 354 -20.45 13.50 13.37
C THR A 354 -19.97 13.77 11.95
N LEU A 355 -19.23 12.82 11.39
CA LEU A 355 -18.81 12.87 9.99
C LEU A 355 -20.02 12.58 9.10
N THR A 356 -20.42 13.55 8.27
CA THR A 356 -21.59 13.45 7.40
C THR A 356 -21.22 13.70 5.94
N ASP A 357 -21.54 12.73 5.07
CA ASP A 357 -21.51 12.89 3.62
C ASP A 357 -22.94 13.15 3.13
N ALA A 358 -23.22 14.35 2.64
CA ALA A 358 -24.56 14.77 2.25
C ALA A 358 -25.05 14.09 0.96
N GLY A 359 -24.13 13.68 0.09
CA GLY A 359 -24.43 13.02 -1.17
C GLY A 359 -23.42 11.92 -1.46
N PRO A 360 -23.52 10.75 -0.80
CA PRO A 360 -22.74 9.57 -1.14
C PRO A 360 -22.88 9.17 -2.60
N ILE A 361 -21.85 8.59 -3.20
CA ILE A 361 -21.98 7.97 -4.52
C ILE A 361 -22.86 6.72 -4.42
N VAL A 362 -23.72 6.52 -5.41
CA VAL A 362 -24.61 5.35 -5.47
C VAL A 362 -23.90 4.20 -6.17
N SER A 363 -23.57 3.15 -5.40
CA SER A 363 -23.14 1.86 -5.94
C SER A 363 -24.35 1.15 -6.58
N ALA A 364 -24.55 1.34 -7.87
CA ALA A 364 -25.60 0.63 -8.60
C ALA A 364 -25.26 -0.87 -8.69
N PHE A 365 -26.07 -1.72 -8.04
CA PHE A 365 -26.08 -3.15 -8.33
C PHE A 365 -26.60 -3.38 -9.76
N ARG A 366 -25.69 -3.45 -10.73
CA ARG A 366 -26.03 -3.86 -12.10
C ARG A 366 -26.12 -5.37 -12.17
N ILE A 367 -27.34 -5.91 -12.19
CA ILE A 367 -27.58 -7.26 -12.71
C ILE A 367 -27.43 -7.19 -14.23
N GLU A 368 -26.23 -7.50 -14.74
CA GLU A 368 -26.08 -7.77 -16.17
C GLU A 368 -26.63 -9.16 -16.46
N TRP A 369 -27.86 -9.21 -16.98
CA TRP A 369 -28.49 -10.46 -17.36
C TRP A 369 -27.99 -10.91 -18.74
N ASN A 370 -27.05 -11.85 -18.77
CA ASN A 370 -26.49 -12.42 -20.01
C ASN A 370 -27.28 -13.61 -20.58
N GLY A 371 -28.51 -13.84 -20.12
CA GLY A 371 -29.33 -14.92 -20.65
C GLY A 371 -29.96 -14.57 -22.00
N SER A 372 -30.20 -15.58 -22.83
CA SER A 372 -31.02 -15.40 -24.03
C SER A 372 -32.50 -15.39 -23.65
N PHE A 373 -33.34 -14.69 -24.43
CA PHE A 373 -34.80 -14.72 -24.26
C PHE A 373 -35.36 -16.16 -24.23
N GLY A 374 -34.71 -17.08 -24.96
CA GLY A 374 -35.04 -18.51 -24.96
C GLY A 374 -34.82 -19.20 -23.61
N ALA A 375 -33.81 -18.78 -22.83
CA ALA A 375 -33.56 -19.34 -21.50
C ALA A 375 -34.65 -18.94 -20.50
N VAL A 376 -35.16 -17.70 -20.57
CA VAL A 376 -36.32 -17.25 -19.76
C VAL A 376 -37.57 -18.01 -20.15
N ALA A 377 -37.82 -18.17 -21.45
CA ALA A 377 -38.99 -18.88 -21.95
C ALA A 377 -39.01 -20.35 -21.51
N LEU A 378 -37.85 -21.03 -21.55
CA LEU A 378 -37.69 -22.41 -21.08
C LEU A 378 -37.88 -22.54 -19.58
N THR A 379 -37.29 -21.65 -18.77
CA THR A 379 -37.48 -21.68 -17.31
C THR A 379 -38.93 -21.36 -16.92
N GLY A 380 -39.55 -20.37 -17.56
CA GLY A 380 -40.98 -20.08 -17.40
C GLY A 380 -41.87 -21.27 -17.78
N MET A 381 -41.55 -21.95 -18.88
CA MET A 381 -42.29 -23.15 -19.30
C MET A 381 -42.10 -24.33 -18.34
N MET A 382 -40.90 -24.52 -17.78
CA MET A 382 -40.67 -25.56 -16.75
C MET A 382 -41.43 -25.26 -15.45
N VAL A 383 -41.49 -24.00 -15.03
CA VAL A 383 -42.28 -23.59 -13.86
C VAL A 383 -43.78 -23.81 -14.11
N LEU A 384 -44.28 -23.46 -15.30
CA LEU A 384 -45.67 -23.72 -15.67
C LEU A 384 -45.96 -25.23 -15.73
N LEU A 385 -45.08 -26.03 -16.33
CA LEU A 385 -45.21 -27.49 -16.35
C LEU A 385 -45.17 -28.10 -14.94
N TRP A 386 -44.42 -27.52 -14.00
CA TRP A 386 -44.43 -27.94 -12.61
C TRP A 386 -45.75 -27.57 -11.90
N ILE A 387 -46.26 -26.35 -12.12
CA ILE A 387 -47.54 -25.89 -11.55
C ILE A 387 -48.72 -26.73 -12.07
N PHE A 388 -48.76 -27.03 -13.37
CA PHE A 388 -49.84 -27.79 -14.00
C PHE A 388 -49.65 -29.31 -13.91
N GLY A 389 -48.42 -29.79 -13.79
CA GLY A 389 -48.08 -31.22 -13.68
C GLY A 389 -48.17 -31.76 -12.25
N ARG A 390 -48.21 -30.90 -11.23
CA ARG A 390 -48.49 -31.29 -9.85
C ARG A 390 -49.92 -31.81 -9.75
N LYS A 391 -50.08 -33.11 -9.44
CA LYS A 391 -51.37 -33.66 -9.00
C LYS A 391 -51.87 -32.85 -7.80
N ARG A 392 -53.00 -32.17 -7.96
CA ARG A 392 -53.74 -31.61 -6.84
C ARG A 392 -54.37 -32.81 -6.12
N TYR A 393 -53.92 -33.07 -4.90
CA TYR A 393 -54.66 -33.94 -4.00
C TYR A 393 -55.85 -33.13 -3.52
N ASP A 394 -57.04 -33.47 -4.03
CA ASP A 394 -58.29 -32.95 -3.51
C ASP A 394 -58.49 -33.61 -2.13
N TYR A 395 -58.29 -32.81 -1.08
CA TYR A 395 -58.69 -33.20 0.26
C TYR A 395 -60.21 -32.99 0.35
N VAL A 396 -60.98 -34.09 0.39
CA VAL A 396 -62.36 -34.13 0.89
C VAL A 396 -62.33 -34.41 2.38
#